data_AF-W4QE01-F1
#
_entry.id   AF-W4QE01-F1
#
_cell.length_a   1.000
_cell.length_b   1.000
_cell.length_c   1.000
_cell.angle_alpha   90.00
_cell.angle_beta   90.00
_cell.angle_gamma   90.00
#
_symmetry.space_group_name_H-M   'P 1'
#
loop_
_entity.id
_entity.type
_entity.pdbx_description
1 polymer ?
#
loop_
_entity_poly.entity_id
_entity_poly.type
_entity_poly.pdbx_seq_one_letter_code
_entity_poly.pdbx_strand_id
1 'polypeptide(L)'
;MSSNLDTLYRQVIMDHYKNPRNRGEFDGDAVTVNMNNPTCGDRIQLQLLIEDGKVKDAKFEGEGCSISLASASMMTQAVKGLETEEAVAMADIFSNMMLGNEYDEERFDLGDIEALQGVTKFPARIKCATLAWKAMEKGIEDNK
;
A
#
# COMPACT_ATOMS: atom_id res chain seq x y z
N MET A 1 19.19 20.17 -9.56
CA MET A 1 19.67 19.56 -8.31
C MET A 1 18.59 18.64 -7.75
N SER A 2 18.44 17.45 -8.34
CA SER A 2 17.41 16.44 -7.98
C SER A 2 18.09 15.08 -7.90
N SER A 3 18.99 14.89 -6.94
CA SER A 3 19.83 13.68 -6.91
C SER A 3 19.85 12.98 -5.56
N ASN A 4 19.72 13.71 -4.44
CA ASN A 4 19.84 13.08 -3.12
C ASN A 4 18.49 12.51 -2.66
N LEU A 5 17.40 13.28 -2.82
CA LEU A 5 16.05 12.84 -2.44
C LEU A 5 15.54 11.68 -3.31
N ASP A 6 15.74 11.75 -4.63
CA ASP A 6 15.40 10.65 -5.55
C ASP A 6 16.20 9.37 -5.22
N THR A 7 17.44 9.51 -4.74
CA THR A 7 18.25 8.36 -4.31
C THR A 7 17.72 7.76 -3.02
N LEU A 8 17.35 8.61 -2.05
CA LEU A 8 16.74 8.17 -0.78
C LEU A 8 15.42 7.44 -1.02
N TYR A 9 14.52 8.00 -1.82
CA TYR A 9 13.24 7.36 -2.15
C TYR A 9 13.42 6.03 -2.86
N ARG A 10 14.40 5.95 -3.78
CA ARG A 10 14.76 4.68 -4.40
C ARG A 10 15.29 3.68 -3.37
N GLN A 11 16.08 4.10 -2.38
CA GLN A 11 16.56 3.22 -1.32
C GLN A 11 15.41 2.69 -0.47
N VAL A 12 14.46 3.55 -0.08
CA VAL A 12 13.27 3.17 0.70
C VAL A 12 12.43 2.13 -0.06
N ILE A 13 12.09 2.39 -1.33
CA ILE A 13 11.35 1.42 -2.16
C ILE A 13 12.11 0.08 -2.25
N MET A 14 13.43 0.14 -2.47
CA MET A 14 14.24 -1.07 -2.61
C MET A 14 14.39 -1.84 -1.29
N ASP A 15 14.39 -1.16 -0.14
CA ASP A 15 14.43 -1.82 1.16
C ASP A 15 13.12 -2.55 1.45
N HIS A 16 11.97 -1.93 1.22
CA HIS A 16 10.67 -2.60 1.34
C HIS A 16 10.50 -3.74 0.33
N TYR A 17 11.09 -3.64 -0.85
CA TYR A 17 11.07 -4.73 -1.82
C TYR A 17 11.94 -5.92 -1.39
N LYS A 18 13.16 -5.67 -0.88
CA LYS A 18 14.10 -6.72 -0.48
C LYS A 18 13.76 -7.34 0.88
N ASN A 19 13.32 -6.50 1.81
CA ASN A 19 12.98 -6.84 3.18
C ASN A 19 11.51 -6.44 3.46
N PRO A 20 10.52 -7.07 2.80
CA PRO A 20 9.12 -6.68 2.96
C PRO A 20 8.65 -6.89 4.40
N ARG A 21 8.01 -5.87 4.96
CA ARG A 21 7.39 -5.93 6.29
C ARG A 21 6.02 -6.56 6.19
N ASN A 22 5.67 -7.33 7.22
CA ASN A 22 4.41 -8.07 7.30
C ASN A 22 4.17 -9.00 6.10
N ARG A 23 5.23 -9.55 5.50
CA ARG A 23 5.08 -10.60 4.50
C ARG A 23 4.70 -11.92 5.18
N GLY A 24 3.73 -12.61 4.59
CA GLY A 24 3.25 -13.91 5.04
C GLY A 24 1.73 -13.93 5.14
N GLU A 25 1.22 -14.90 5.87
CA GLU A 25 -0.20 -15.14 6.05
C GLU A 25 -0.56 -15.25 7.54
N PHE A 26 -1.84 -15.16 7.86
CA PHE A 26 -2.43 -15.49 9.15
C PHE A 26 -3.09 -16.86 9.06
N ASP A 27 -2.93 -17.65 10.13
CA ASP A 27 -3.75 -18.83 10.36
C ASP A 27 -5.05 -18.37 11.07
N GLY A 28 -6.19 -18.34 10.37
CA GLY A 28 -7.50 -18.05 11.00
C GLY A 28 -8.44 -17.11 10.22
N ASP A 29 -9.34 -16.45 10.93
CA ASP A 29 -10.46 -15.64 10.41
C ASP A 29 -10.05 -14.24 9.92
N ALA A 30 -8.92 -14.13 9.22
CA ALA A 30 -8.52 -12.88 8.58
C ALA A 30 -9.30 -12.67 7.27
N VAL A 31 -9.71 -11.43 7.02
CA VAL A 31 -10.31 -11.05 5.73
C VAL A 31 -9.25 -11.18 4.66
N THR A 32 -9.46 -12.09 3.69
CA THR A 32 -8.50 -12.38 2.63
C THR A 32 -8.99 -11.83 1.30
N VAL A 33 -8.19 -10.96 0.67
CA VAL A 33 -8.48 -10.36 -0.64
C VAL A 33 -7.38 -10.68 -1.61
N ASN A 34 -7.77 -11.22 -2.76
CA ASN A 34 -6.87 -11.49 -3.88
C ASN A 34 -7.08 -10.44 -4.98
N MET A 35 -6.02 -9.77 -5.39
CA MET A 35 -6.04 -8.84 -6.51
C MET A 35 -4.85 -9.06 -7.44
N ASN A 36 -5.05 -8.74 -8.71
CA ASN A 36 -4.01 -8.80 -9.73
C ASN A 36 -4.03 -7.58 -10.64
N ASN A 37 -2.84 -7.19 -11.10
CA ASN A 37 -2.63 -6.17 -12.12
C ASN A 37 -2.00 -6.83 -13.36
N PRO A 38 -2.82 -7.27 -14.35
CA PRO A 38 -2.32 -8.00 -15.51
C PRO A 38 -1.38 -7.18 -16.40
N THR A 39 -1.42 -5.85 -16.31
CA THR A 39 -0.53 -4.96 -17.08
C THR A 39 0.94 -5.16 -16.72
N CYS A 40 1.23 -5.44 -15.45
CA CYS A 40 2.61 -5.69 -14.98
C CYS A 40 2.81 -7.11 -14.45
N GLY A 41 1.77 -7.95 -14.48
CA GLY A 41 1.79 -9.29 -13.93
C GLY A 41 1.78 -9.33 -12.40
N ASP A 42 1.47 -8.23 -11.72
CA ASP A 42 1.46 -8.20 -10.26
C ASP A 42 0.28 -9.00 -9.71
N ARG A 43 0.50 -9.74 -8.63
CA ARG A 43 -0.49 -10.51 -7.87
C ARG A 43 -0.25 -10.26 -6.40
N ILE A 44 -1.30 -9.93 -5.67
CA ILE A 44 -1.25 -9.73 -4.23
C ILE A 44 -2.40 -10.50 -3.57
N GLN A 45 -2.09 -11.18 -2.48
CA GLN A 45 -3.02 -11.70 -1.50
C GLN A 45 -2.82 -10.86 -0.24
N LEU A 46 -3.81 -10.05 0.09
CA LEU A 46 -3.83 -9.25 1.30
C LEU A 46 -4.69 -9.93 2.35
N GLN A 47 -4.21 -9.98 3.59
CA GLN A 47 -4.97 -10.42 4.73
C GLN A 47 -5.04 -9.32 5.78
N LEU A 48 -6.26 -8.98 6.21
CA LEU A 48 -6.52 -7.98 7.23
C LEU A 48 -7.20 -8.65 8.42
N LEU A 49 -6.63 -8.46 9.61
CA LEU A 49 -7.29 -8.78 10.86
C LEU A 49 -8.01 -7.52 11.35
N ILE A 50 -9.34 -7.55 11.30
CA ILE A 50 -10.19 -6.43 11.70
C ILE A 50 -10.97 -6.85 12.94
N GLU A 51 -10.90 -6.03 13.99
CA GLU A 51 -11.65 -6.23 15.24
C GLU A 51 -12.20 -4.88 15.68
N ASP A 52 -13.50 -4.84 16.01
CA ASP A 52 -14.18 -3.64 16.50
C ASP A 52 -14.02 -2.41 15.59
N GLY A 53 -13.99 -2.61 14.27
CA GLY A 53 -13.83 -1.54 13.29
C GLY A 53 -12.39 -1.04 13.09
N LYS A 54 -11.41 -1.71 13.72
CA LYS A 54 -9.99 -1.33 13.70
C LYS A 54 -9.13 -2.38 13.00
N VAL A 55 -8.15 -1.95 12.21
CA VAL A 55 -7.16 -2.83 11.59
C VAL A 55 -6.13 -3.24 12.65
N LYS A 56 -6.27 -4.42 13.23
CA LYS A 56 -5.35 -4.93 14.26
C LYS A 56 -4.00 -5.32 13.68
N ASP A 57 -4.03 -6.01 12.55
CA ASP A 57 -2.85 -6.44 11.84
C ASP A 57 -3.16 -6.62 10.35
N ALA A 58 -2.12 -6.51 9.52
CA ALA A 58 -2.22 -6.62 8.08
C ALA A 58 -1.00 -7.35 7.56
N LYS A 59 -1.22 -8.40 6.76
CA LYS A 59 -0.17 -9.19 6.13
C LYS A 59 -0.43 -9.33 4.65
N PHE A 60 0.63 -9.55 3.88
CA PHE A 60 0.49 -9.80 2.46
C PHE A 60 1.43 -10.90 1.96
N GLU A 61 0.97 -11.61 0.94
CA GLU A 61 1.80 -12.38 0.04
C GLU A 61 1.57 -11.93 -1.40
N GLY A 62 2.51 -12.26 -2.29
CA GLY A 62 2.38 -11.89 -3.68
C GLY A 62 3.67 -11.96 -4.47
N GLU A 63 3.48 -11.80 -5.76
CA GLU A 63 4.53 -11.72 -6.77
C GLU A 63 4.27 -10.51 -7.64
N GLY A 64 5.30 -9.70 -7.88
CA GLY A 64 5.13 -8.48 -8.64
C GLY A 64 6.43 -7.71 -8.79
N CYS A 65 6.31 -6.57 -9.46
CA CYS A 65 7.41 -5.65 -9.58
C CYS A 65 7.80 -5.03 -8.23
N SER A 66 8.97 -4.38 -8.19
CA SER A 66 9.47 -3.75 -6.96
C SER A 66 8.51 -2.71 -6.38
N ILE A 67 7.77 -1.99 -7.22
CA ILE A 67 6.82 -0.95 -6.78
C ILE A 67 5.59 -1.56 -6.10
N SER A 68 5.02 -2.64 -6.66
CA SER A 68 3.80 -3.25 -6.10
C SER A 68 4.07 -3.89 -4.75
N LEU A 69 5.17 -4.64 -4.64
CA LEU A 69 5.56 -5.29 -3.38
C LEU A 69 6.04 -4.29 -2.33
N ALA A 70 6.76 -3.24 -2.71
CA ALA A 70 7.13 -2.18 -1.79
C ALA A 70 5.90 -1.42 -1.27
N SER A 71 4.96 -1.08 -2.16
CA SER A 71 3.70 -0.42 -1.78
C SER A 71 2.88 -1.27 -0.81
N ALA A 72 2.76 -2.58 -1.07
CA ALA A 72 2.10 -3.51 -0.15
C ALA A 72 2.77 -3.53 1.24
N SER A 73 4.10 -3.58 1.26
CA SER A 73 4.84 -3.56 2.52
C SER A 73 4.67 -2.24 3.28
N MET A 74 4.69 -1.09 2.61
CA MET A 74 4.51 0.22 3.25
C MET A 74 3.08 0.36 3.77
N MET A 75 2.09 0.00 2.95
CA MET A 75 0.67 0.06 3.29
C MET A 75 0.37 -0.77 4.55
N THR A 76 0.79 -2.04 4.59
CA THR A 76 0.51 -2.91 5.77
C THR A 76 1.13 -2.40 7.07
N GLN A 77 2.21 -1.60 7.01
CA GLN A 77 2.73 -0.93 8.20
C GLN A 77 1.92 0.30 8.57
N ALA A 78 1.57 1.14 7.59
CA ALA A 78 0.90 2.41 7.81
C ALA A 78 -0.53 2.24 8.37
N VAL A 79 -1.25 1.21 7.91
CA VAL A 79 -2.67 1.03 8.29
C VAL A 79 -2.85 0.23 9.57
N LYS A 80 -1.79 -0.37 10.10
CA LYS A 80 -1.84 -1.16 11.32
C LYS A 80 -2.15 -0.26 12.51
N GLY A 81 -3.21 -0.59 13.24
CA GLY A 81 -3.67 0.16 14.41
C GLY A 81 -4.59 1.35 14.07
N LEU A 82 -4.88 1.60 12.80
CA LEU A 82 -5.85 2.63 12.40
C LEU A 82 -7.28 2.10 12.44
N GLU A 83 -8.23 3.00 12.59
CA GLU A 83 -9.63 2.68 12.33
C GLU A 83 -9.82 2.42 10.83
N THR A 84 -10.74 1.52 10.48
CA THR A 84 -10.98 1.14 9.08
C THR A 84 -11.36 2.35 8.20
N GLU A 85 -12.06 3.33 8.76
CA GLU A 85 -12.38 4.59 8.07
C GLU A 85 -11.13 5.45 7.80
N GLU A 86 -10.17 5.47 8.73
CA GLU A 86 -8.90 6.19 8.57
C GLU A 86 -8.02 5.49 7.54
N ALA A 87 -7.98 4.15 7.54
CA ALA A 87 -7.26 3.38 6.54
C ALA A 87 -7.78 3.64 5.13
N VAL A 88 -9.11 3.70 4.95
CA VAL A 88 -9.74 4.07 3.66
C VAL A 88 -9.41 5.52 3.29
N ALA A 89 -9.50 6.45 4.22
CA ALA A 89 -9.14 7.86 3.95
C ALA A 89 -7.66 8.03 3.56
N MET A 90 -6.76 7.23 4.14
CA MET A 90 -5.36 7.19 3.74
C MET A 90 -5.19 6.64 2.32
N ALA A 91 -5.95 5.61 1.94
CA ALA A 91 -5.96 5.08 0.58
C ALA A 91 -6.42 6.12 -0.45
N ASP A 92 -7.45 6.91 -0.11
CA ASP A 92 -7.92 8.03 -0.94
C ASP A 92 -6.84 9.10 -1.12
N ILE A 93 -6.15 9.49 -0.04
CA ILE A 93 -5.03 10.44 -0.11
C ILE A 93 -3.91 9.89 -0.98
N PHE A 94 -3.51 8.63 -0.77
CA PHE A 94 -2.48 7.99 -1.57
C PHE A 94 -2.87 7.92 -3.06
N SER A 95 -4.12 7.61 -3.35
CA SER A 95 -4.67 7.58 -4.71
C SER A 95 -4.61 8.97 -5.37
N ASN A 96 -5.03 10.02 -4.65
CA ASN A 96 -4.95 11.40 -5.14
C ASN A 96 -3.50 11.83 -5.38
N MET A 97 -2.58 11.50 -4.47
CA MET A 97 -1.14 11.72 -4.66
C MET A 97 -0.64 11.03 -5.94
N MET A 98 -1.01 9.76 -6.17
CA MET A 98 -0.60 9.02 -7.35
C MET A 98 -1.15 9.59 -8.67
N LEU A 99 -2.36 10.16 -8.63
CA LEU A 99 -3.02 10.76 -9.78
C LEU A 99 -2.61 12.22 -10.02
N GLY A 100 -1.92 12.85 -9.06
CA GLY A 100 -1.56 14.26 -9.12
C GLY A 100 -2.73 15.21 -8.86
N ASN A 101 -3.75 14.74 -8.14
CA ASN A 101 -4.85 15.57 -7.68
C ASN A 101 -4.47 16.30 -6.38
N GLU A 102 -5.26 17.31 -5.99
CA GLU A 102 -5.14 17.92 -4.67
C GLU A 102 -5.53 16.92 -3.57
N TYR A 103 -4.79 16.93 -2.46
CA TYR A 103 -5.05 16.14 -1.27
C TYR A 103 -4.58 16.88 -0.02
N ASP A 104 -5.09 16.48 1.14
CA ASP A 104 -4.69 17.06 2.42
C ASP A 104 -3.38 16.40 2.90
N GLU A 105 -2.26 17.09 2.67
CA GLU A 105 -0.92 16.66 3.07
C GLU A 105 -0.72 16.63 4.60
N GLU A 106 -1.55 17.34 5.37
CA GLU A 106 -1.39 17.43 6.83
C GLU A 106 -2.22 16.39 7.59
N ARG A 107 -3.16 15.72 6.91
CA ARG A 107 -4.08 14.77 7.55
C ARG A 107 -3.39 13.51 8.07
N PHE A 108 -2.42 13.00 7.34
CA PHE A 108 -1.68 11.79 7.71
C PHE A 108 -0.18 11.98 7.45
N ASP A 109 0.66 11.50 8.37
CA ASP A 109 2.08 11.30 8.11
C ASP A 109 2.23 10.06 7.20
N LEU A 110 2.56 10.31 5.92
CA LEU A 110 2.72 9.25 4.93
C LEU A 110 4.07 8.52 5.08
N GLY A 111 5.05 9.07 5.80
CA GLY A 111 6.34 8.45 6.06
C GLY A 111 6.98 7.82 4.81
N ASP A 112 7.27 6.51 4.86
CA ASP A 112 7.90 5.77 3.76
C ASP A 112 7.04 5.74 2.47
N ILE A 113 5.72 5.96 2.56
CA ILE A 113 4.81 5.99 1.41
C ILE A 113 5.13 7.18 0.49
N GLU A 114 5.65 8.28 1.03
CA GLU A 114 6.08 9.45 0.24
C GLU A 114 7.15 9.09 -0.79
N ALA A 115 7.94 8.04 -0.53
CA ALA A 115 8.93 7.56 -1.48
C ALA A 115 8.31 7.13 -2.81
N LEU A 116 7.03 6.74 -2.82
CA LEU A 116 6.27 6.38 -4.02
C LEU A 116 5.81 7.60 -4.83
N GLN A 117 5.93 8.83 -4.33
CA GLN A 117 5.56 10.04 -5.07
C GLN A 117 6.32 10.13 -6.41
N GLY A 118 7.54 9.60 -6.51
CA GLY A 118 8.29 9.52 -7.77
C GLY A 118 7.60 8.67 -8.86
N VAL A 119 6.68 7.76 -8.49
CA VAL A 119 5.92 6.92 -9.42
C VAL A 119 4.89 7.72 -10.21
N THR A 120 4.46 8.88 -9.72
CA THR A 120 3.53 9.80 -10.42
C THR A 120 4.05 10.21 -11.81
N LYS A 121 5.37 10.28 -11.98
CA LYS A 121 6.04 10.58 -13.26
C LYS A 121 5.90 9.44 -14.29
N PHE A 122 5.41 8.27 -13.88
CA PHE A 122 5.31 7.07 -14.70
C PHE A 122 3.88 6.50 -14.67
N PRO A 123 2.94 7.04 -15.46
CA PRO A 123 1.52 6.64 -15.43
C PRO A 123 1.28 5.13 -15.58
N ALA A 124 2.11 4.45 -16.37
CA ALA A 124 2.04 2.99 -16.56
C ALA A 124 2.29 2.19 -15.27
N ARG A 125 2.91 2.79 -14.25
CA ARG A 125 3.28 2.15 -12.96
C ARG A 125 2.40 2.57 -11.80
N ILE A 126 1.48 3.53 -11.98
CA ILE A 126 0.52 3.94 -10.95
C ILE A 126 -0.34 2.76 -10.48
N LYS A 127 -0.74 1.87 -11.40
CA LYS A 127 -1.49 0.65 -11.05
C LYS A 127 -0.70 -0.31 -10.18
N CYS A 128 0.63 -0.36 -10.32
CA CYS A 128 1.48 -1.16 -9.43
C CYS A 128 1.44 -0.59 -8.01
N ALA A 129 1.58 0.73 -7.88
CA ALA A 129 1.60 1.40 -6.58
C ALA A 129 0.24 1.32 -5.85
N THR A 130 -0.88 1.41 -6.57
CA THR A 130 -2.23 1.44 -5.98
C THR A 130 -2.87 0.07 -5.75
N LEU A 131 -2.28 -1.02 -6.25
CA LEU A 131 -2.90 -2.35 -6.20
C LEU A 131 -3.22 -2.82 -4.77
N ALA A 132 -2.26 -2.69 -3.85
CA ALA A 132 -2.42 -3.14 -2.47
C ALA A 132 -3.49 -2.33 -1.71
N TRP A 133 -3.54 -1.02 -1.98
CA TRP A 133 -4.52 -0.11 -1.38
C TRP A 133 -5.95 -0.45 -1.82
N LYS A 134 -6.15 -0.74 -3.10
CA LYS A 134 -7.45 -1.21 -3.61
C LYS A 134 -7.86 -2.56 -3.02
N ALA A 135 -6.89 -3.45 -2.78
CA ALA A 135 -7.17 -4.73 -2.13
C ALA A 135 -7.62 -4.52 -0.68
N MET A 136 -7.03 -3.54 0.01
CA MET A 136 -7.41 -3.18 1.37
C MET A 136 -8.81 -2.56 1.42
N GLU A 137 -9.11 -1.57 0.57
CA GLU A 137 -10.44 -0.95 0.47
C GLU A 137 -11.52 -2.02 0.26
N LYS A 138 -11.29 -2.93 -0.70
CA LYS A 138 -12.19 -4.05 -0.96
C LYS A 138 -12.34 -4.96 0.26
N GLY A 139 -11.26 -5.25 0.98
CA GLY A 139 -11.32 -6.10 2.18
C GLY A 139 -12.09 -5.45 3.32
N ILE A 140 -11.93 -4.15 3.50
CA ILE A 140 -12.70 -3.38 4.49
C ILE A 140 -14.17 -3.31 4.10
N GLU A 141 -14.49 -3.09 2.82
CA GLU A 141 -15.86 -3.04 2.33
C GLU A 141 -16.58 -4.39 2.45
N ASP A 142 -15.92 -5.49 2.08
CA ASP A 142 -16.46 -6.85 2.17
C ASP A 142 -16.66 -7.32 3.63
N ASN A 143 -16.07 -6.62 4.62
CA ASN A 143 -16.16 -6.95 6.06
C ASN A 143 -17.22 -6.13 6.83
N LYS A 144 -17.82 -5.11 6.21
CA LYS A 144 -18.93 -4.32 6.79
C LYS A 144 -20.25 -5.08 6.75
#